data_AF-A0A836W9I8-F1
#
_entry.id   AF-A0A836W9I8-F1
#
_cell.length_a   1.000
_cell.length_b   1.000
_cell.length_c   1.000
_cell.angle_alpha   90.00
_cell.angle_beta   90.00
_cell.angle_gamma   90.00
#
_symmetry.space_group_name_H-M   'P 1'
#
loop_
_entity.id
_entity.type
_entity.pdbx_description
1 polymer ?
#
loop_
_entity_poly.entity_id
_entity_poly.type
_entity_poly.pdbx_seq_one_letter_code
_entity_poly.pdbx_strand_id
1 'polypeptide(L)'
;MARRRSKWRKTWQIMKKMMQEARKVRARESLRQCPVCGNPHSLSIEVKEDKWTSRKTAYVRCSLCGFETVLENLPPIADAFWVYSKVLDMVQSASATGGAEAPLTSESESKAQVEEAKEEEAVHIEVEEVPEEEITS
;
A
#
# COMPACT_ATOMS: atom_id res chain seq x y z
N MET A 1 49.64 16.33 -5.40
CA MET A 1 48.87 15.24 -4.75
C MET A 1 47.33 15.29 -4.96
N ALA A 2 46.79 16.00 -5.96
CA ALA A 2 45.32 16.17 -6.12
C ALA A 2 44.58 14.99 -6.78
N ARG A 3 45.27 14.11 -7.51
CA ARG A 3 44.66 13.05 -8.34
C ARG A 3 44.06 11.87 -7.55
N ARG A 4 44.38 11.70 -6.26
CA ARG A 4 43.85 10.60 -5.43
C ARG A 4 42.44 10.86 -4.90
N ARG A 5 42.06 12.14 -4.69
CA ARG A 5 40.73 12.52 -4.18
C ARG A 5 39.60 12.35 -5.21
N SER A 6 39.90 12.35 -6.50
CA SER A 6 38.88 12.20 -7.56
C SER A 6 38.47 10.75 -7.80
N LYS A 7 39.40 9.79 -7.64
CA LYS A 7 39.09 8.36 -7.76
C LYS A 7 38.12 7.89 -6.67
N TRP A 8 38.32 8.35 -5.42
CA TRP A 8 37.45 8.04 -4.29
C TRP A 8 36.00 8.54 -4.46
N ARG A 9 35.80 9.73 -5.03
CA ARG A 9 34.43 10.23 -5.30
C ARG A 9 33.70 9.38 -6.33
N LYS A 10 34.41 8.95 -7.39
CA LYS A 10 33.83 8.08 -8.43
C LYS A 10 33.45 6.71 -7.87
N THR A 11 34.34 6.06 -7.12
CA THR A 11 34.03 4.75 -6.50
C THR A 11 32.92 4.86 -5.46
N TRP A 12 32.88 5.94 -4.68
CA TRP A 12 31.80 6.18 -3.72
C TRP A 12 30.44 6.39 -4.39
N GLN A 13 30.38 7.14 -5.50
CA GLN A 13 29.15 7.30 -6.28
C GLN A 13 28.65 5.97 -6.85
N ILE A 14 29.56 5.11 -7.35
CA ILE A 14 29.22 3.77 -7.84
C ILE A 14 28.68 2.90 -6.69
N MET A 15 29.38 2.86 -5.55
CA MET A 15 28.98 2.09 -4.38
C MET A 15 27.63 2.56 -3.82
N LYS A 16 27.37 3.88 -3.83
CA LYS A 16 26.08 4.45 -3.44
C LYS A 16 24.95 3.98 -4.36
N LYS A 17 25.17 3.95 -5.68
CA LYS A 17 24.20 3.41 -6.64
C LYS A 17 23.93 1.92 -6.40
N MET A 18 24.97 1.10 -6.24
CA MET A 18 24.81 -0.33 -5.96
C MET A 18 24.06 -0.59 -4.65
N MET A 19 24.36 0.16 -3.58
CA MET A 19 23.61 0.04 -2.32
C MET A 19 22.14 0.44 -2.47
N GLN A 20 21.84 1.47 -3.27
CA GLN A 20 20.46 1.86 -3.55
C GLN A 20 19.70 0.77 -4.31
N GLU A 21 20.33 0.15 -5.31
CA GLU A 21 19.75 -0.99 -6.04
C GLU A 21 19.53 -2.19 -5.12
N ALA A 22 20.52 -2.54 -4.29
CA ALA A 22 20.38 -3.62 -3.32
C ALA A 22 19.23 -3.39 -2.32
N ARG A 23 19.02 -2.14 -1.87
CA ARG A 23 17.88 -1.78 -1.02
C ARG A 23 16.54 -1.96 -1.74
N LYS A 24 16.47 -1.56 -3.02
CA LYS A 24 15.25 -1.75 -3.84
C LYS A 24 14.92 -3.23 -4.04
N VAL A 25 15.94 -4.06 -4.28
CA VAL A 25 15.75 -5.52 -4.44
C VAL A 25 15.24 -6.13 -3.14
N ARG A 26 15.88 -5.84 -1.99
CA ARG A 26 15.43 -6.35 -0.69
C ARG A 26 13.99 -5.95 -0.37
N ALA A 27 13.59 -4.72 -0.67
CA ALA A 27 12.22 -4.27 -0.46
C ALA A 27 11.20 -5.02 -1.34
N ARG A 28 11.57 -5.42 -2.56
CA ARG A 28 10.73 -6.27 -3.42
C ARG A 28 10.72 -7.73 -2.97
N GLU A 29 11.82 -8.20 -2.40
CA GLU A 29 11.97 -9.57 -1.92
C GLU A 29 11.22 -9.80 -0.61
N SER A 30 11.20 -8.81 0.30
CA SER A 30 10.38 -8.86 1.51
C SER A 30 8.88 -8.97 1.24
N LEU A 31 8.40 -8.48 0.09
CA LEU A 31 6.99 -8.61 -0.32
C LEU A 31 6.55 -10.05 -0.61
N ARG A 32 7.51 -10.98 -0.73
CA ARG A 32 7.23 -12.41 -0.97
C ARG A 32 7.28 -13.23 0.31
N GLN A 33 7.58 -12.61 1.45
CA GLN A 33 7.63 -13.29 2.73
C GLN A 33 6.24 -13.45 3.33
N CYS A 34 5.80 -14.69 3.54
CA CYS A 34 4.52 -14.93 4.19
C CYS A 34 4.55 -14.44 5.65
N PRO A 35 3.61 -13.59 6.10
CA PRO A 35 3.59 -13.11 7.48
C PRO A 35 3.18 -14.15 8.51
N VAL A 36 2.56 -15.25 8.07
CA VAL A 36 2.12 -16.34 8.96
C VAL A 36 3.25 -17.34 9.20
N CYS A 37 3.92 -17.81 8.14
CA CYS A 37 4.95 -18.85 8.25
C CYS A 37 6.39 -18.37 8.04
N GLY A 38 6.60 -17.09 7.72
CA GLY A 38 7.92 -16.47 7.61
C GLY A 38 8.77 -16.87 6.40
N ASN A 39 8.26 -17.71 5.48
CA ASN A 39 9.01 -18.16 4.32
C ASN A 39 9.07 -17.09 3.22
N PRO A 40 10.26 -16.73 2.69
CA PRO A 40 10.48 -15.58 1.80
C PRO A 40 10.03 -15.77 0.35
N HIS A 41 9.67 -16.99 -0.07
CA HIS A 41 9.31 -17.30 -1.46
C HIS A 41 7.98 -18.04 -1.62
N SER A 42 7.22 -18.19 -0.53
CA SER A 42 5.98 -18.96 -0.55
C SER A 42 4.74 -18.11 -0.83
N LEU A 43 4.84 -16.78 -0.75
CA LEU A 43 3.72 -15.87 -0.94
C LEU A 43 3.63 -15.43 -2.41
N SER A 44 2.47 -15.65 -3.02
CA SER A 44 2.08 -15.13 -4.33
C SER A 44 0.97 -14.10 -4.16
N ILE A 45 1.16 -12.93 -4.77
CA ILE A 45 0.18 -11.83 -4.80
C ILE A 45 -0.18 -11.58 -6.26
N GLU A 46 -1.44 -11.82 -6.61
CA GLU A 46 -1.99 -11.53 -7.94
C GLU A 46 -2.99 -10.40 -7.83
N VAL A 47 -2.75 -9.29 -8.55
CA VAL A 47 -3.68 -8.16 -8.60
C VAL A 47 -4.35 -8.16 -9.97
N LYS A 48 -5.66 -8.35 -9.99
CA LYS A 48 -6.51 -8.26 -11.18
C LYS A 48 -7.23 -6.94 -11.17
N GLU A 49 -7.28 -6.28 -12.32
CA GLU A 49 -7.97 -5.01 -12.50
C GLU A 49 -9.23 -5.23 -13.33
N ASP A 50 -10.37 -4.79 -12.79
CA ASP A 50 -11.63 -4.80 -13.50
C ASP A 50 -11.75 -3.56 -14.36
N LYS A 51 -11.69 -3.76 -15.68
CA LYS A 51 -11.71 -2.68 -16.69
C LYS A 51 -12.96 -1.81 -16.65
N TRP A 52 -14.06 -2.32 -16.09
CA TRP A 52 -15.35 -1.63 -16.07
C TRP A 52 -15.47 -0.66 -14.88
N THR A 53 -14.99 -1.07 -13.71
CA THR A 53 -15.15 -0.31 -12.46
C THR A 53 -13.87 0.40 -12.04
N SER A 54 -12.75 0.17 -12.76
CA SER A 54 -11.40 0.62 -12.37
C SER A 54 -11.00 0.20 -10.95
N ARG A 55 -11.67 -0.82 -10.41
CA ARG A 55 -11.36 -1.40 -9.11
C ARG A 55 -10.42 -2.56 -9.31
N LYS A 56 -9.56 -2.76 -8.32
CA LYS A 56 -8.63 -3.88 -8.29
C LYS A 56 -9.09 -4.92 -7.27
N THR A 57 -8.85 -6.17 -7.58
CA THR A 57 -9.06 -7.31 -6.69
C THR A 57 -7.75 -8.05 -6.56
N ALA A 58 -7.28 -8.22 -5.34
CA ALA A 58 -6.01 -8.85 -5.05
C ALA A 58 -6.22 -10.23 -4.40
N TYR A 59 -5.57 -11.24 -4.96
CA TYR A 59 -5.54 -12.60 -4.46
C TYR A 59 -4.18 -12.85 -3.83
N VAL A 60 -4.16 -13.14 -2.54
CA VAL A 60 -2.94 -13.42 -1.79
C VAL A 60 -2.98 -14.86 -1.33
N ARG A 61 -1.99 -15.65 -1.73
CA ARG A 61 -1.91 -17.08 -1.44
C ARG A 61 -0.52 -17.47 -0.98
N CYS A 62 -0.43 -18.30 0.06
CA CYS A 62 0.81 -18.91 0.51
C CYS A 62 0.78 -20.41 0.21
N SER A 63 1.75 -20.89 -0.57
CA SER A 63 1.84 -22.30 -0.97
C SER A 63 2.23 -23.26 0.17
N LEU A 64 2.81 -22.74 1.27
CA LEU A 64 3.33 -23.57 2.36
C LEU A 64 2.36 -23.73 3.53
N CYS A 65 1.81 -22.63 4.05
CA CYS A 65 0.89 -22.69 5.20
C CYS A 65 -0.59 -22.68 4.80
N GLY A 66 -0.91 -22.56 3.50
CA GLY A 66 -2.29 -22.50 3.03
C GLY A 66 -3.02 -21.19 3.34
N PHE A 67 -2.30 -20.15 3.78
CA PHE A 67 -2.89 -18.83 3.99
C PHE A 67 -3.42 -18.27 2.65
N GLU A 68 -4.72 -18.01 2.59
CA GLU A 68 -5.38 -17.41 1.43
C GLU A 68 -6.30 -16.28 1.88
N THR A 69 -6.16 -15.11 1.26
CA THR A 69 -7.04 -13.97 1.48
C THR A 69 -7.32 -13.26 0.16
N VAL A 70 -8.57 -12.89 -0.05
CA VAL A 70 -8.99 -12.07 -1.19
C VAL A 70 -9.32 -10.69 -0.66
N LEU A 71 -8.70 -9.68 -1.25
CA LEU A 71 -9.00 -8.28 -0.99
C LEU A 71 -9.75 -7.76 -2.22
N GLU A 72 -11.00 -7.34 -2.01
CA GLU A 72 -11.85 -6.78 -3.05
C GLU A 72 -11.89 -5.25 -2.95
N ASN A 73 -12.31 -4.58 -4.02
CA ASN A 73 -12.54 -3.14 -4.05
C ASN A 73 -11.30 -2.29 -3.71
N LEU A 74 -10.12 -2.71 -4.15
CA LEU A 74 -8.91 -1.91 -3.97
C LEU A 74 -8.93 -0.68 -4.88
N PRO A 75 -8.36 0.45 -4.40
CA PRO A 75 -8.20 1.64 -5.21
C PRO A 75 -7.29 1.36 -6.42
N PRO A 76 -7.47 2.08 -7.54
CA PRO A 76 -6.68 1.88 -8.76
C PRO A 76 -5.17 2.13 -8.55
N ILE A 77 -4.79 2.90 -7.53
CA ILE A 77 -3.39 3.16 -7.15
C ILE A 77 -2.77 2.00 -6.36
N ALA A 78 -3.56 1.01 -5.91
CA ALA A 78 -3.04 -0.09 -5.12
C ALA A 78 -2.08 -0.97 -5.93
N ASP A 79 -0.87 -1.09 -5.39
CA ASP A 79 0.20 -1.99 -5.85
C ASP A 79 0.35 -3.18 -4.89
N ALA A 80 1.13 -4.19 -5.31
CA ALA A 80 1.43 -5.36 -4.48
C ALA A 80 2.00 -5.01 -3.09
N PHE A 81 2.72 -3.89 -2.96
CA PHE A 81 3.21 -3.41 -1.67
C PHE A 81 2.07 -2.99 -0.74
N TRP A 82 1.09 -2.27 -1.27
CA TRP A 82 -0.08 -1.83 -0.50
C TRP A 82 -0.91 -3.03 -0.03
N VAL A 83 -1.13 -3.99 -0.94
CA VAL A 83 -1.80 -5.27 -0.64
C VAL A 83 -1.06 -5.99 0.51
N TYR A 84 0.26 -6.12 0.41
CA TYR A 84 1.07 -6.78 1.42
C TYR A 84 0.98 -6.09 2.79
N SER A 85 1.10 -4.75 2.83
CA SER A 85 0.93 -3.99 4.08
C SER A 85 -0.44 -4.23 4.70
N LYS A 86 -1.51 -4.26 3.89
CA LYS A 86 -2.86 -4.52 4.40
C LYS A 86 -2.99 -5.92 4.99
N VAL A 87 -2.35 -6.92 4.37
CA VAL A 87 -2.29 -8.29 4.90
C VAL A 87 -1.51 -8.35 6.21
N LEU A 88 -0.41 -7.61 6.34
CA LEU A 88 0.33 -7.50 7.61
C LEU A 88 -0.57 -6.95 8.72
N ASP A 89 -1.30 -5.87 8.43
CA ASP A 89 -2.22 -5.26 9.39
C ASP A 89 -3.30 -6.27 9.83
N MET A 90 -3.86 -7.06 8.89
CA MET A 90 -4.86 -8.08 9.20
C MET A 90 -4.32 -9.19 10.11
N VAL A 91 -3.11 -9.68 9.83
CA VAL A 91 -2.49 -10.73 10.65
C VAL A 91 -2.15 -10.21 12.04
N GLN A 92 -1.64 -8.97 12.12
CA GLN A 92 -1.34 -8.33 13.40
C GLN A 92 -2.62 -8.04 14.20
N SER A 93 -3.68 -7.54 13.56
CA SER A 93 -4.94 -7.26 14.23
C SER A 93 -5.60 -8.54 14.76
N ALA A 94 -5.54 -9.64 13.99
CA ALA A 94 -6.03 -10.94 14.44
C ALA A 94 -5.24 -11.49 15.63
N SER A 95 -3.94 -11.19 15.71
CA SER A 95 -3.11 -11.58 16.86
C SER A 95 -3.38 -10.73 18.10
N ALA A 96 -3.73 -9.45 17.93
CA ALA A 96 -4.01 -8.52 19.02
C ALA A 96 -5.35 -8.79 19.73
N THR A 97 -6.33 -9.38 19.04
CA THR A 97 -7.64 -9.72 19.62
C THR A 97 -7.66 -11.03 20.38
N GLY A 98 -6.53 -11.72 20.56
CA GLY A 98 -6.41 -12.81 21.54
C GLY A 98 -7.38 -13.96 21.32
N GLY A 99 -7.15 -14.78 20.30
CA GLY A 99 -7.61 -16.17 20.23
C GLY A 99 -9.13 -16.40 20.27
N ALA A 100 -9.78 -16.33 19.11
CA ALA A 100 -10.96 -17.15 18.82
C ALA A 100 -11.17 -17.23 17.30
N GLU A 101 -11.13 -18.47 16.81
CA GLU A 101 -11.78 -18.96 15.59
C GLU A 101 -11.20 -18.49 14.24
N ALA A 102 -10.56 -19.45 13.56
CA ALA A 102 -10.41 -19.43 12.11
C ALA A 102 -11.80 -19.57 11.47
N PRO A 103 -12.26 -18.63 10.62
CA PRO A 103 -13.41 -18.87 9.78
C PRO A 103 -12.94 -19.57 8.50
N LEU A 104 -13.18 -20.87 8.45
CA LEU A 104 -13.37 -21.61 7.20
C LEU A 104 -14.73 -21.19 6.59
N THR A 105 -14.78 -21.15 5.25
CA THR A 105 -16.00 -21.12 4.38
C THR A 105 -16.69 -19.74 4.27
N SER A 106 -16.70 -19.07 3.11
CA SER A 106 -17.49 -19.23 1.85
C SER A 106 -18.76 -18.35 1.83
N GLU A 107 -19.13 -17.93 0.61
CA GLU A 107 -20.41 -17.29 0.22
C GLU A 107 -20.44 -15.75 0.38
N SER A 108 -20.29 -14.95 -0.68
CA SER A 108 -21.27 -14.60 -1.72
C SER A 108 -22.57 -14.01 -1.18
N GLU A 109 -22.65 -12.68 -1.14
CA GLU A 109 -23.95 -12.00 -1.23
C GLU A 109 -23.81 -10.66 -1.96
N SER A 110 -24.26 -10.69 -3.21
CA SER A 110 -24.65 -9.56 -4.03
C SER A 110 -25.84 -8.83 -3.43
N LYS A 111 -25.75 -7.49 -3.31
CA LYS A 111 -26.93 -6.63 -3.35
C LYS A 111 -26.61 -5.29 -4.01
N ALA A 112 -27.18 -5.14 -5.20
CA ALA A 112 -27.34 -3.90 -5.94
C ALA A 112 -28.66 -3.21 -5.52
N GLN A 113 -28.63 -1.88 -5.46
CA GLN A 113 -29.71 -0.87 -5.62
C GLN A 113 -28.99 0.48 -5.41
N VAL A 114 -28.66 1.34 -6.39
CA VAL A 114 -29.42 2.06 -7.46
C VAL A 114 -30.31 3.18 -6.89
N GLU A 115 -29.85 4.42 -7.16
CA GLU A 115 -30.57 5.70 -7.45
C GLU A 115 -31.47 6.34 -6.35
N GLU A 116 -31.69 7.66 -6.23
CA GLU A 116 -31.31 8.87 -6.99
C GLU A 116 -31.60 10.13 -6.15
N ALA A 117 -30.90 11.22 -6.49
CA ALA A 117 -31.33 12.63 -6.57
C ALA A 117 -31.86 13.44 -5.34
N LYS A 118 -31.23 14.62 -5.13
CA LYS A 118 -31.76 15.99 -5.41
C LYS A 118 -31.28 17.00 -4.34
N GLU A 119 -30.25 17.83 -4.59
CA GLU A 119 -30.25 19.20 -5.17
C GLU A 119 -30.65 20.33 -4.19
N GLU A 120 -29.73 21.31 -4.06
CA GLU A 120 -29.87 22.75 -3.68
C GLU A 120 -30.26 23.09 -2.21
N GLU A 121 -29.80 24.14 -1.51
CA GLU A 121 -29.25 25.45 -1.85
C GLU A 121 -28.66 26.16 -0.58
N ALA A 122 -27.90 27.25 -0.79
CA ALA A 122 -27.61 28.41 0.09
C ALA A 122 -26.62 28.24 1.28
N VAL A 123 -25.36 28.69 1.17
CA VAL A 123 -24.83 30.07 1.34
C VAL A 123 -24.93 30.62 2.77
N HIS A 124 -23.79 30.64 3.48
CA HIS A 124 -23.46 31.78 4.34
C HIS A 124 -21.96 32.10 4.27
N ILE A 125 -21.70 33.37 4.00
CA ILE A 125 -20.41 34.03 3.85
C ILE A 125 -20.15 34.73 5.17
N GLU A 126 -18.97 34.54 5.77
CA GLU A 126 -18.37 35.58 6.61
C GLU A 126 -16.94 35.82 6.14
N VAL A 127 -16.78 37.01 5.57
CA VAL A 127 -15.53 37.69 5.27
C VAL A 127 -15.08 38.34 6.59
N GLU A 128 -13.88 38.06 7.05
CA GLU A 128 -13.20 38.90 8.03
C GLU A 128 -11.90 39.40 7.39
N GLU A 129 -11.95 40.67 6.96
CA GLU A 129 -10.82 41.49 6.55
C GLU A 129 -9.95 41.89 7.74
N VAL A 130 -8.85 42.61 7.43
CA VAL A 130 -8.12 43.61 8.27
C VAL A 130 -6.74 43.12 8.78
N PRO A 131 -5.66 43.93 8.70
CA PRO A 131 -5.20 44.81 7.61
C PRO A 131 -3.68 44.68 7.32
N GLU A 132 -3.25 45.20 6.16
CA GLU A 132 -1.87 45.61 5.93
C GLU A 132 -1.64 46.99 6.56
N GLU A 133 -0.61 47.17 7.37
CA GLU A 133 -0.01 48.49 7.61
C GLU A 133 1.47 48.45 7.27
N GLU A 134 1.81 49.22 6.23
CA GLU A 134 3.13 49.78 5.96
C GLU A 134 3.57 50.68 7.13
N ILE A 135 4.82 50.57 7.61
CA ILE A 135 5.67 51.74 7.90
C ILE A 135 7.14 51.36 7.64
N THR A 136 7.78 52.24 6.89
CA THR A 136 9.19 52.36 6.52
C THR A 136 10.18 52.40 7.69
N SER A 137 11.39 51.85 7.48
CA SER A 137 12.69 52.46 7.85
C SER A 137 13.84 51.65 7.26
#